data_AF-A0A2G9YYI5-F1
#
_entry.id   AF-A0A2G9YYI5-F1
#
_cell.length_a   1.000
_cell.length_b   1.000
_cell.length_c   1.000
_cell.angle_alpha   90.00
_cell.angle_beta   90.00
_cell.angle_gamma   90.00
#
_symmetry.space_group_name_H-M   'P 1'
#
loop_
_entity.id
_entity.type
_entity.pdbx_description
1 polymer ?
#
loop_
_entity_poly.entity_id
_entity_poly.type
_entity_poly.pdbx_seq_one_letter_code
_entity_poly.pdbx_strand_id
1 'polypeptide(L)' 'MPKKNTTLPKLLTIRQAAEILNVHVETLRRWDKAGKLKAIRVNERGDRRYKPEDLERIVKND' A
#
# COMPACT_ATOMS: atom_id res chain seq x y z
N MET A 1 -12.64 -13.37 22.90
CA MET A 1 -11.85 -12.82 21.77
C MET A 1 -10.67 -12.04 22.35
N PRO A 2 -9.46 -11.97 21.78
CA PRO A 2 -9.01 -12.34 20.43
C PRO A 2 -7.74 -13.25 20.44
N LYS A 3 -7.40 -13.91 19.33
CA LYS A 3 -6.00 -14.27 19.02
C LYS A 3 -5.80 -14.16 17.51
N LYS A 4 -5.02 -13.18 17.07
CA LYS A 4 -4.46 -13.16 15.71
C LYS A 4 -2.96 -12.92 15.80
N ASN A 5 -2.27 -13.96 16.25
CA ASN A 5 -0.85 -14.14 15.94
C ASN A 5 -0.80 -14.86 14.60
N THR A 6 -0.61 -14.10 13.52
CA THR A 6 -0.16 -14.68 12.26
C THR A 6 0.66 -13.63 11.53
N THR A 7 1.92 -13.98 11.36
CA THR A 7 3.01 -13.30 10.66
C THR A 7 2.69 -13.17 9.16
N LEU A 8 1.53 -12.63 8.81
CA LEU A 8 1.22 -12.23 7.44
C LEU A 8 1.95 -10.91 7.21
N PRO A 9 2.72 -10.74 6.13
CA PRO A 9 3.17 -9.41 5.73
C PRO A 9 1.89 -8.58 5.57
N LYS A 10 1.68 -7.61 6.47
CA LYS A 10 0.47 -6.79 6.50
C LYS A 10 0.45 -5.90 5.27
N LEU A 11 -0.04 -6.46 4.16
CA LEU A 11 -0.29 -5.72 2.95
C LEU A 11 -1.34 -4.66 3.26
N LEU A 12 -0.95 -3.41 3.09
CA LEU A 12 -1.76 -2.24 3.39
C LEU A 12 -2.72 -1.98 2.24
N THR A 13 -3.95 -1.65 2.57
CA THR A 13 -4.90 -1.16 1.57
C THR A 13 -4.46 0.20 1.04
N ILE A 14 -4.99 0.60 -0.12
CA ILE A 14 -4.70 1.93 -0.69
C ILE A 14 -5.07 3.08 0.27
N ARG A 15 -6.11 2.94 1.10
CA ARG A 15 -6.46 3.94 2.12
C ARG A 15 -5.41 4.03 3.22
N GLN A 16 -4.99 2.90 3.77
CA GLN A 16 -3.95 2.87 4.81
C GLN A 16 -2.62 3.44 4.28
N ALA A 17 -2.23 3.09 3.05
CA ALA A 17 -1.05 3.65 2.42
C ALA A 17 -1.16 5.18 2.24
N ALA A 18 -2.35 5.67 1.89
CA ALA A 18 -2.60 7.11 1.70
C ALA A 18 -2.49 7.87 3.04
N GLU A 19 -3.03 7.29 4.11
CA GLU A 19 -2.93 7.85 5.47
C GLU A 19 -1.48 7.90 5.95
N ILE A 20 -0.70 6.82 5.75
CA ILE A 20 0.71 6.75 6.16
C ILE A 20 1.56 7.79 5.43
N LEU A 21 1.34 7.93 4.12
CA LEU A 21 2.09 8.86 3.28
C LEU A 21 1.52 10.30 3.32
N ASN A 22 0.43 10.52 4.06
CA ASN A 22 -0.30 11.77 4.11
C ASN A 22 -0.64 12.35 2.72
N VAL A 23 -1.06 11.48 1.79
CA VAL A 23 -1.46 11.85 0.43
C VAL A 23 -2.87 11.39 0.13
N HIS A 24 -3.50 11.97 -0.89
CA HIS A 24 -4.79 11.49 -1.36
C HIS A 24 -4.69 10.10 -2.01
N VAL A 25 -5.73 9.27 -1.87
CA VAL A 25 -5.82 7.93 -2.50
C VAL A 25 -5.60 7.99 -4.01
N GLU A 26 -6.05 9.05 -4.67
CA GLU A 26 -5.85 9.27 -6.10
C GLU A 26 -4.37 9.44 -6.46
N THR A 27 -3.57 10.07 -5.58
CA THR A 27 -2.12 10.20 -5.76
C THR A 27 -1.45 8.84 -5.83
N LEU A 28 -1.86 7.90 -4.97
CA LEU A 28 -1.36 6.52 -5.04
C LEU A 28 -1.78 5.80 -6.32
N ARG A 29 -2.99 6.05 -6.84
CA ARG A 29 -3.42 5.50 -8.14
C ARG A 29 -2.59 6.06 -9.30
N ARG A 30 -2.21 7.34 -9.23
CA ARG A 30 -1.31 7.96 -10.20
C ARG A 30 0.09 7.37 -10.11
N TRP A 31 0.62 7.14 -8.91
CA TRP A 31 1.92 6.51 -8.72
C TRP A 31 1.95 5.04 -9.19
N ASP A 32 0.86 4.30 -9.01
CA ASP A 32 0.68 2.95 -9.58
C ASP A 32 0.72 3.00 -11.12
N LYS A 33 0.00 3.94 -11.75
CA LYS A 33 0.03 4.14 -13.21
C LYS A 33 1.40 4.60 -13.72
N ALA A 34 2.10 5.45 -12.96
CA ALA A 34 3.40 5.97 -13.31
C ALA A 34 4.56 5.00 -12.99
N GLY A 35 4.28 3.88 -12.33
CA GLY A 35 5.30 2.91 -11.91
C GLY A 35 6.15 3.36 -10.71
N LYS A 36 5.84 4.50 -10.08
CA LYS A 36 6.56 5.03 -8.90
C LYS A 36 6.32 4.17 -7.65
N LEU A 37 5.10 3.64 -7.49
CA LEU A 37 4.74 2.75 -6.39
C LEU A 37 3.88 1.60 -6.92
N LYS A 38 4.46 0.41 -7.02
CA LYS A 38 3.79 -0.74 -7.65
C LYS A 38 2.83 -1.40 -6.67
N ALA A 39 1.54 -1.37 -6.97
CA ALA A 39 0.55 -2.07 -6.16
C ALA A 39 0.50 -3.57 -6.50
N ILE A 40 0.31 -4.40 -5.47
CA ILE A 40 0.00 -5.82 -5.60
C ILE A 40 -1.51 -5.95 -5.82
N ARG A 41 -1.88 -6.57 -6.95
CA ARG A 41 -3.29 -6.91 -7.23
C ARG A 41 -3.62 -8.24 -6.57
N VAL A 42 -4.55 -8.22 -5.63
CA VAL A 42 -4.84 -9.40 -4.78
C VAL A 42 -6.08 -10.18 -5.23
N ASN A 43 -6.87 -9.67 -6.16
CA ASN A 43 -8.07 -10.34 -6.69
C ASN A 43 -8.38 -9.93 -8.13
N GLU A 44 -9.34 -10.63 -8.75
CA GLU A 44 -9.84 -10.36 -10.10
C GLU A 44 -10.48 -8.97 -10.24
N ARG A 45 -11.01 -8.41 -9.15
CA ARG A 45 -11.53 -7.03 -9.10
C ARG A 45 -10.43 -5.98 -9.25
N GLY A 46 -9.16 -6.35 -9.05
CA GLY A 46 -8.02 -5.43 -9.14
C GLY A 46 -7.81 -4.59 -7.87
N ASP A 47 -8.17 -5.12 -6.70
CA ASP A 47 -7.89 -4.49 -5.42
C ASP A 47 -6.38 -4.36 -5.23
N ARG A 48 -5.98 -3.14 -4.85
CA ARG A 48 -4.58 -2.75 -4.69
C ARG A 48 -4.16 -2.89 -3.25
N ARG A 49 -3.06 -3.59 -3.02
CA ARG A 49 -2.36 -3.58 -1.75
C ARG A 49 -0.89 -3.23 -1.88
N TYR A 50 -0.34 -2.63 -0.84
CA TYR A 50 1.01 -2.13 -0.78
C TYR A 50 1.78 -2.82 0.32
N LYS A 51 3.06 -3.12 0.09
CA LYS A 51 3.94 -3.58 1.16
C LYS A 51 4.35 -2.36 1.99
N PRO A 52 4.38 -2.47 3.33
CA PRO A 52 4.92 -1.40 4.18
C PRO A 52 6.33 -0.98 3.76
N GLU A 53 7.19 -1.94 3.43
CA GLU A 53 8.56 -1.72 2.93
C GLU A 53 8.62 -0.80 1.70
N ASP A 54 7.65 -0.92 0.78
CA ASP A 54 7.61 -0.07 -0.41
C ASP A 54 7.20 1.37 -0.05
N LEU A 55 6.33 1.55 0.95
CA LEU A 55 5.96 2.88 1.43
C LEU A 55 7.13 3.56 2.15
N GLU A 56 7.87 2.82 2.98
CA GLU A 56 9.07 3.32 3.65
C GLU A 56 10.14 3.80 2.66
N ARG A 57 10.30 3.11 1.53
CA ARG A 57 11.21 3.54 0.46
C ARG A 57 10.79 4.87 -0.18
N ILE A 58 9.49 5.14 -0.27
CA ILE A 58 8.99 6.42 -0.78
C ILE A 58 9.29 7.54 0.22
N VAL A 59 9.10 7.31 1.51
CA VAL A 59 9.36 8.31 2.57
C VAL A 59 10.86 8.62 2.69
N LYS A 60 11.74 7.62 2.53
CA LYS A 60 13.20 7.81 2.64
C LYS A 60 13.87 8.49 1.45
N ASN A 61 13.17 8.64 0.34
CA ASN A 61 13.71 9.23 -0.90
C ASN A 61 13.36 10.73 -1.06
N ASP A 62 12.85 11.37 -0.01
CA ASP A 62 12.63 12.83 0.11
C ASP A 62 13.62 13.39 1.16
#